data_AF-A0A258A6P9-F1
#
_entry.id   AF-A0A258A6P9-F1
#
_cell.length_a   1.000
_cell.length_b   1.000
_cell.length_c   1.000
_cell.angle_alpha   90.00
_cell.angle_beta   90.00
_cell.angle_gamma   90.00
#
_symmetry.space_group_name_H-M   'P 1'
#
loop_
_entity.id
_entity.type
_entity.pdbx_description
1 polymer ?
#
loop_
_entity_poly.entity_id
_entity_poly.type
_entity_poly.pdbx_seq_one_letter_code
_entity_poly.pdbx_strand_id
1 'polypeptide(L)'
;FIAMDIESAMAEQFGPAAELIVVDSVSQAQRAATAAELSCALLDIDVVGGKTFEVAANLLRRGTPFAFVSGSTPGDVPEPLRNVRFLRKPFSTRDITSFVSAAVAQPAKG
;
A
#
# COMPACT_ATOMS: atom_id res chain seq x y z
N PHE A 1 -10.22 9.27 8.03
CA PHE A 1 -11.32 8.34 7.77
C PHE A 1 -10.82 7.02 7.19
N ILE A 2 -10.19 6.99 6.00
CA ILE A 2 -9.67 5.73 5.40
C ILE A 2 -8.68 4.95 6.30
N ALA A 3 -7.76 5.64 6.99
CA ALA A 3 -6.75 4.96 7.82
C ALA A 3 -7.36 4.16 8.98
N MET A 4 -8.35 4.71 9.69
CA MET A 4 -8.99 4.06 10.84
C MET A 4 -9.75 2.79 10.43
N ASP A 5 -10.39 2.80 9.26
CA ASP A 5 -11.10 1.63 8.73
C ASP A 5 -10.12 0.50 8.40
N ILE A 6 -8.94 0.85 7.85
CA ILE A 6 -7.87 -0.10 7.54
C ILE A 6 -7.23 -0.64 8.84
N GLU A 7 -6.95 0.22 9.81
CA GLU A 7 -6.41 -0.18 11.12
C GLU A 7 -7.34 -1.17 11.82
N SER A 8 -8.64 -0.86 11.86
CA SER A 8 -9.66 -1.73 12.46
C SER A 8 -9.73 -3.09 11.74
N ALA A 9 -9.76 -3.07 10.41
CA ALA A 9 -9.73 -4.27 9.58
C ALA A 9 -8.50 -5.16 9.83
N MET A 10 -7.33 -4.54 9.99
CA MET A 10 -6.08 -5.27 10.26
C MET A 10 -6.07 -5.87 11.66
N ALA A 11 -6.51 -5.10 12.66
CA ALA A 11 -6.61 -5.57 14.04
C ALA A 11 -7.56 -6.78 14.16
N GLU A 12 -8.72 -6.75 13.50
CA GLU A 12 -9.68 -7.85 13.51
C GLU A 12 -9.14 -9.13 12.84
N GLN A 13 -8.41 -9.00 11.74
CA GLN A 13 -7.98 -10.16 10.93
C GLN A 13 -6.63 -10.76 11.36
N PHE A 14 -5.69 -9.92 11.78
CA PHE A 14 -4.31 -10.31 12.07
C PHE A 14 -3.91 -10.08 13.53
N GLY A 15 -4.74 -9.40 14.32
CA GLY A 15 -4.48 -9.16 15.73
C GLY A 15 -3.28 -8.25 15.98
N PRO A 16 -2.66 -8.32 17.17
CA PRO A 16 -1.58 -7.42 17.59
C PRO A 16 -0.25 -7.63 16.84
N ALA A 17 -0.17 -8.64 15.96
CA ALA A 17 1.00 -8.89 15.13
C ALA A 17 1.06 -7.98 13.88
N ALA A 18 -0.04 -7.32 13.52
CA ALA A 18 -0.06 -6.36 12.42
C ALA A 18 0.39 -4.97 12.92
N GLU A 19 1.60 -4.57 12.54
CA GLU A 19 2.09 -3.20 12.71
C GLU A 19 1.74 -2.38 11.47
N LEU A 20 1.11 -1.21 11.65
CA LEU A 20 0.81 -0.27 10.57
C LEU A 20 1.63 1.00 10.74
N ILE A 21 2.28 1.41 9.66
CA ILE A 21 2.91 2.71 9.54
C ILE A 21 2.02 3.57 8.64
N VAL A 22 1.26 4.49 9.25
CA VAL A 22 0.37 5.42 8.53
C VAL A 22 1.06 6.77 8.37
N VAL A 23 1.12 7.25 7.14
CA VAL A 23 1.74 8.52 6.75
C VAL A 23 0.83 9.28 5.78
N ASP A 24 0.91 10.61 5.77
CA ASP A 24 -0.04 11.48 5.05
C ASP A 24 0.58 12.33 3.92
N SER A 25 1.89 12.23 3.73
CA SER A 25 2.62 12.97 2.69
C SER A 25 3.63 12.11 1.94
N VAL A 26 3.94 12.51 0.70
CA VAL A 26 4.95 11.84 -0.13
C VAL A 26 6.29 11.73 0.60
N SER A 27 6.71 12.79 1.30
CA SER A 27 8.00 12.81 2.00
C SER A 27 8.08 11.78 3.13
N GLN A 28 7.00 11.59 3.88
CA GLN A 28 6.92 10.57 4.93
C GLN A 28 6.83 9.17 4.32
N ALA A 29 6.05 9.00 3.26
CA ALA A 29 5.92 7.73 2.54
C ALA A 29 7.25 7.27 1.95
N GLN A 30 8.06 8.18 1.41
CA GLN A 30 9.41 7.86 0.93
C GLN A 30 10.30 7.35 2.05
N ARG A 31 10.31 8.03 3.21
CA ARG A 31 11.10 7.60 4.38
C ARG A 31 10.67 6.21 4.87
N ALA A 32 9.35 5.97 4.95
CA ALA A 32 8.81 4.68 5.34
C ALA A 32 9.17 3.57 4.33
N ALA A 33 9.03 3.84 3.02
CA ALA A 33 9.36 2.89 1.97
C ALA A 33 10.85 2.52 1.90
N THR A 34 11.73 3.38 2.44
CA THR A 34 13.17 3.11 2.55
C THR A 34 13.58 2.47 3.88
N ALA A 35 12.72 2.49 4.89
CA ALA A 35 12.99 1.78 6.15
C ALA A 35 13.01 0.27 5.89
N ALA A 36 13.84 -0.46 6.65
CA ALA A 36 13.92 -1.92 6.51
C ALA A 36 12.61 -2.59 6.99
N GLU A 37 12.26 -3.71 6.36
CA GLU A 37 11.20 -4.68 6.77
C GLU A 37 9.71 -4.34 6.52
N LEU A 38 9.36 -3.65 5.43
CA LEU A 38 7.97 -3.61 4.97
C LEU A 38 7.53 -4.93 4.32
N SER A 39 6.58 -5.62 4.94
CA SER A 39 5.95 -6.83 4.37
C SER A 39 5.05 -6.51 3.17
N CYS A 40 4.34 -5.38 3.23
CA CYS A 40 3.59 -4.84 2.10
C CYS A 40 3.25 -3.37 2.31
N ALA A 41 2.68 -2.71 1.29
CA ALA A 41 2.21 -1.33 1.39
C ALA A 41 0.87 -1.09 0.68
N LEU A 42 0.09 -0.15 1.21
CA LEU A 42 -1.14 0.36 0.61
C LEU A 42 -0.92 1.84 0.30
N LEU A 43 -0.97 2.23 -0.97
CA LEU A 43 -0.63 3.58 -1.40
C LEU A 43 -1.84 4.29 -1.98
N ASP A 44 -2.22 5.43 -1.41
CA ASP A 44 -3.01 6.40 -2.16
C ASP A 44 -2.14 7.05 -3.22
N ILE A 45 -2.70 7.32 -4.40
CA ILE A 45 -1.96 7.95 -5.49
C ILE A 45 -1.80 9.44 -5.22
N ASP A 46 -2.86 10.09 -4.76
CA ASP A 46 -2.92 11.52 -4.55
C ASP A 46 -2.88 11.81 -3.05
N VAL A 47 -1.73 12.33 -2.58
CA VAL A 47 -1.51 12.67 -1.17
C VAL A 47 -0.99 14.10 -1.04
N VAL A 48 -0.85 14.58 0.19
CA VAL A 48 -0.27 15.90 0.42
C VAL A 48 1.17 15.93 -0.11
N GLY A 49 1.46 16.92 -0.94
CA GLY A 49 2.77 17.09 -1.58
C GLY A 49 2.94 16.38 -2.93
N GLY A 50 1.89 15.72 -3.46
CA GLY A 50 1.86 15.27 -4.85
C GLY A 50 1.50 13.80 -5.03
N LYS A 51 2.05 13.19 -6.07
CA LYS A 51 1.75 11.81 -6.46
C LYS A 51 2.75 10.83 -5.87
N THR A 52 2.29 9.68 -5.40
CA THR A 52 3.13 8.63 -4.79
C THR A 52 3.85 7.72 -5.80
N PHE A 53 3.91 8.10 -7.08
CA PHE A 53 4.52 7.26 -8.14
C PHE A 53 5.98 6.91 -7.88
N GLU A 54 6.78 7.84 -7.35
CA GLU A 54 8.18 7.57 -6.98
C GLU A 54 8.28 6.58 -5.80
N VAL A 55 7.34 6.65 -4.85
CA VAL A 55 7.26 5.68 -3.74
C VAL A 55 6.92 4.30 -4.29
N ALA A 56 5.92 4.21 -5.17
CA ALA A 56 5.51 2.97 -5.82
C ALA A 56 6.64 2.37 -6.67
N ALA A 57 7.37 3.20 -7.43
CA ALA A 57 8.52 2.75 -8.20
C ALA A 57 9.63 2.19 -7.29
N ASN A 58 9.85 2.80 -6.12
CA ASN A 58 10.83 2.29 -5.17
C ASN A 58 10.41 0.94 -4.57
N LEU A 59 9.16 0.81 -4.14
CA LEU A 59 8.61 -0.45 -3.65
C LEU A 59 8.70 -1.56 -4.71
N LEU A 60 8.37 -1.24 -5.96
CA LEU A 60 8.49 -2.16 -7.10
C LEU A 60 9.94 -2.62 -7.30
N ARG A 61 10.92 -1.70 -7.30
CA ARG A 61 12.35 -2.03 -7.43
C ARG A 61 12.85 -2.92 -6.29
N ARG A 62 12.33 -2.73 -5.07
CA ARG A 62 12.68 -3.53 -3.89
C ARG A 62 11.96 -4.88 -3.84
N GLY A 63 11.00 -5.12 -4.73
CA GLY A 63 10.15 -6.31 -4.68
C GLY A 63 9.18 -6.33 -3.50
N THR A 64 8.95 -5.18 -2.84
CA THR A 64 7.97 -5.08 -1.76
C THR A 64 6.57 -5.12 -2.36
N PRO A 65 5.70 -6.08 -1.97
CA PRO A 65 4.32 -6.13 -2.45
C PRO A 65 3.56 -4.86 -2.09
N PHE A 66 2.83 -4.27 -3.04
CA PHE A 66 1.97 -3.13 -2.75
C PHE A 66 0.73 -3.10 -3.63
N ALA A 67 -0.28 -2.35 -3.18
CA ALA A 67 -1.47 -2.04 -3.96
C ALA A 67 -1.80 -0.54 -3.88
N PHE A 68 -2.36 -0.01 -4.96
CA PHE A 68 -2.93 1.33 -4.97
C PHE A 68 -4.32 1.33 -4.36
N VAL A 69 -4.59 2.19 -3.40
CA VAL A 69 -5.90 2.44 -2.82
C VAL A 69 -6.37 3.83 -3.29
N SER A 70 -6.92 3.90 -4.49
CA SER A 70 -7.23 5.17 -5.16
C SER A 70 -8.49 5.08 -6.02
N GLY A 71 -9.05 6.23 -6.41
CA GLY A 71 -10.11 6.31 -7.41
C GLY A 71 -9.59 6.22 -8.85
N SER A 72 -8.28 6.36 -9.05
CA SER A 72 -7.61 6.34 -10.36
C SER A 72 -7.58 4.95 -10.99
N THR A 73 -7.32 4.91 -12.29
CA THR A 73 -7.24 3.69 -13.10
C THR A 73 -5.80 3.42 -13.55
N PRO A 74 -5.49 2.20 -14.04
CA PRO A 74 -4.18 1.92 -14.63
C PRO A 74 -3.79 2.85 -15.80
N GLY A 75 -4.75 3.44 -16.51
CA GLY A 75 -4.47 4.43 -17.56
C GLY A 75 -3.85 5.72 -17.03
N ASP A 76 -4.08 6.03 -15.75
CA ASP A 76 -3.68 7.28 -15.09
C ASP A 76 -2.28 7.20 -14.45
N VAL A 77 -1.62 6.04 -14.51
CA VAL A 77 -0.30 5.81 -13.90
C VAL A 77 0.78 5.52 -14.96
N PRO A 78 2.06 5.81 -14.63
CA PRO A 78 3.20 5.44 -15.48
C PRO A 78 3.20 3.95 -15.86
N GLU A 79 3.65 3.63 -17.07
CA GLU A 79 3.64 2.27 -17.64
C GLU A 79 4.12 1.17 -16.67
N PRO A 80 5.25 1.32 -15.93
CA PRO A 80 5.73 0.28 -15.03
C PRO A 80 4.78 -0.04 -13.88
N LEU A 81 3.89 0.90 -13.53
CA LEU A 81 2.96 0.82 -12.41
C LEU A 81 1.57 0.34 -12.83
N ARG A 82 1.30 0.19 -14.13
CA ARG A 82 -0.04 -0.19 -14.64
C ARG A 82 -0.45 -1.61 -14.29
N ASN A 83 0.51 -2.48 -14.05
CA ASN A 83 0.29 -3.88 -13.67
C ASN A 83 0.18 -4.10 -12.15
N VAL A 84 0.34 -3.04 -11.36
CA VAL A 84 0.16 -3.09 -9.90
C VAL A 84 -1.33 -3.28 -9.60
N ARG A 85 -1.65 -3.96 -8.49
CA ARG A 85 -3.04 -4.13 -8.04
C ARG A 85 -3.65 -2.78 -7.63
N PHE A 86 -4.88 -2.52 -8.08
CA PHE A 86 -5.70 -1.39 -7.65
C PHE A 86 -6.87 -1.87 -6.80
N LEU A 87 -7.04 -1.26 -5.62
CA LEU A 87 -8.19 -1.37 -4.73
C LEU A 87 -8.97 -0.07 -4.86
N ARG A 88 -9.98 -0.07 -5.75
CA ARG A 88 -10.68 1.15 -6.11
C ARG A 88 -11.55 1.63 -4.95
N LYS A 89 -11.50 2.93 -4.64
CA LYS A 89 -12.42 3.55 -3.68
C LYS A 89 -13.85 3.60 -4.27
N PRO A 90 -14.91 3.30 -3.48
CA PRO A 90 -14.87 2.72 -2.13
C PRO A 90 -14.43 1.25 -2.17
N PHE A 91 -13.50 0.87 -1.28
CA PHE A 91 -13.03 -0.51 -1.13
C PHE A 91 -13.69 -1.13 0.11
N SER A 92 -13.78 -2.46 0.14
CA SER A 92 -14.26 -3.18 1.32
C SER A 92 -13.11 -3.60 2.23
N THR A 93 -13.39 -3.81 3.52
CA THR A 93 -12.46 -4.45 4.48
C THR A 93 -11.88 -5.75 3.91
N ARG A 94 -12.71 -6.54 3.23
CA ARG A 94 -12.31 -7.79 2.59
C ARG A 94 -11.27 -7.60 1.48
N ASP A 95 -11.36 -6.52 0.71
CA ASP A 95 -10.40 -6.25 -0.36
C ASP A 95 -9.00 -5.98 0.19
N ILE A 96 -8.94 -5.21 1.29
CA ILE A 96 -7.70 -4.89 2.01
C ILE A 96 -7.11 -6.15 2.65
N THR A 97 -7.89 -6.88 3.45
CA THR A 97 -7.39 -8.08 4.14
C THR A 97 -6.95 -9.15 3.14
N SER A 98 -7.68 -9.36 2.04
CA SER A 98 -7.31 -10.33 1.01
C SER A 98 -5.99 -9.96 0.32
N PHE A 99 -5.71 -8.67 0.11
CA PHE A 99 -4.41 -8.24 -0.40
C PHE A 99 -3.31 -8.51 0.61
N VAL A 100 -3.48 -8.06 1.86
CA VAL A 100 -2.46 -8.19 2.90
C VAL A 100 -2.14 -9.66 3.16
N SER A 101 -3.15 -10.53 3.31
CA SER A 101 -2.94 -11.98 3.49
C SER A 101 -2.13 -12.59 2.34
N ALA A 102 -2.42 -12.23 1.10
CA ALA A 102 -1.69 -12.72 -0.06
C ALA A 102 -0.25 -12.17 -0.15
N ALA A 103 -0.05 -10.93 0.30
CA ALA A 103 1.25 -10.27 0.31
C ALA A 103 2.19 -10.84 1.38
N VAL A 104 1.68 -11.08 2.59
CA VAL A 104 2.48 -11.61 3.72
C VAL A 104 2.69 -13.12 3.64
N ALA A 105 1.83 -13.87 2.93
CA ALA A 105 2.01 -15.30 2.69
C ALA A 105 3.11 -15.59 1.64
N GLN A 106 3.48 -14.60 0.83
CA GLN A 106 4.62 -14.71 -0.07
C GLN A 106 5.88 -14.37 0.73
N PRO A 107 6.88 -15.27 0.81
CA PRO A 107 8.13 -14.92 1.47
C PRO A 107 8.74 -13.72 0.74
N ALA A 108 9.08 -12.67 1.50
CA ALA A 108 9.81 -11.54 0.98
C ALA A 108 11.06 -12.07 0.26
N LYS A 109 11.22 -11.76 -1.03
CA LYS A 109 12.46 -12.08 -1.74
C LYS A 109 13.57 -11.27 -1.08
N GLY A 110 14.32 -11.93 -0.21
CA GLY A 110 15.56 -11.43 0.40
C GLY A 110 16.65 -11.19 -0.63
#